data_AF-W9QEU4-F1
#
_entry.id   AF-W9QEU4-F1
#
_cell.length_a   1.000
_cell.length_b   1.000
_cell.length_c   1.000
_cell.angle_alpha   90.00
_cell.angle_beta   90.00
_cell.angle_gamma   90.00
#
_symmetry.space_group_name_H-M   'P 1'
#
loop_
_entity.id
_entity.type
_entity.pdbx_description
1 polymer ?
#
loop_
_entity_poly.entity_id
_entity_poly.type
_entity_poly.pdbx_seq_one_letter_code
_entity_poly.pdbx_strand_id
1 'polypeptide(L)'
;MAPRRRPANQPAQQNQGFLDAMYAAFQGMATRARNEQPVEDRKQGYFREFRRAPIPSFNSEGGPQEAEFWLDSIVKHLNTMGVPDEYWVEFAVYKMEGLANTWWKQVKRRMEVAGLTWEQFEMLFNE
;
A
#
# COMPACT_ATOMS: atom_id res chain seq x y z
N MET A 1 -46.10 58.39 -3.18
CA MET A 1 -45.26 57.90 -2.06
C MET A 1 -45.33 56.38 -2.06
N ALA A 2 -44.21 55.67 -2.25
CA ALA A 2 -44.16 54.21 -2.18
C ALA A 2 -43.37 53.80 -0.92
N PRO A 3 -43.85 52.86 -0.08
CA PRO A 3 -43.15 52.51 1.15
C PRO A 3 -41.99 51.55 0.84
N ARG A 4 -40.80 51.92 1.33
CA ARG A 4 -39.59 51.09 1.31
C ARG A 4 -39.83 49.81 2.12
N ARG A 5 -39.73 48.64 1.47
CA ARG A 5 -39.60 47.35 2.17
C ARG A 5 -38.22 47.30 2.83
N ARG A 6 -38.20 47.17 4.16
CA ARG A 6 -36.97 46.81 4.92
C ARG A 6 -36.53 45.41 4.48
N PRO A 7 -35.23 45.13 4.29
CA PRO A 7 -34.78 43.76 4.17
C PRO A 7 -34.86 43.15 5.56
N ALA A 8 -35.72 42.14 5.72
CA ALA A 8 -35.71 41.29 6.90
C ALA A 8 -34.41 40.47 6.83
N ASN A 9 -33.54 40.64 7.83
CA ASN A 9 -32.41 39.76 8.09
C ASN A 9 -32.93 38.31 8.05
N GLN A 10 -32.39 37.47 7.16
CA GLN A 10 -32.71 36.05 7.06
C GLN A 10 -31.60 35.24 7.75
N PRO A 11 -31.67 35.02 9.07
CA PRO A 11 -30.65 34.25 9.80
C PRO A 11 -30.56 32.78 9.34
N ALA A 12 -31.63 32.24 8.74
CA ALA A 12 -31.66 30.86 8.26
C ALA A 12 -30.72 30.61 7.07
N GLN A 13 -30.60 31.56 6.13
CA GLN A 13 -29.74 31.41 4.95
C GLN A 13 -28.25 31.48 5.32
N GLN A 14 -27.91 32.35 6.28
CA GLN A 14 -26.53 32.50 6.75
C GLN A 14 -26.06 31.25 7.52
N ASN A 15 -26.95 30.65 8.31
CA ASN A 15 -26.66 29.41 9.04
C ASN A 15 -26.56 28.20 8.12
N GLN A 16 -27.32 28.13 7.02
CA GLN A 16 -27.19 27.07 6.01
C GLN A 16 -25.85 27.15 5.27
N GLY A 17 -25.46 28.33 4.78
CA GLY A 17 -24.18 28.49 4.10
C GLY A 17 -22.98 28.18 4.99
N PHE A 18 -23.07 28.48 6.29
CA PHE A 18 -22.05 28.10 7.27
C PHE A 18 -21.95 26.59 7.46
N LEU A 19 -23.08 25.89 7.63
CA LEU A 19 -23.10 24.44 7.79
C LEU A 19 -22.56 23.73 6.54
N ASP A 20 -22.98 24.16 5.35
CA ASP A 20 -22.51 23.60 4.08
C ASP A 20 -21.00 23.78 3.88
N ALA A 21 -20.47 24.97 4.21
CA ALA A 21 -19.03 25.23 4.19
C ALA A 21 -18.27 24.35 5.18
N MET A 22 -18.85 24.09 6.36
CA MET A 22 -18.27 23.19 7.35
C MET A 22 -18.23 21.74 6.86
N TYR A 23 -19.30 21.25 6.22
CA TYR A 23 -19.33 19.92 5.61
C TYR A 23 -18.33 19.79 4.46
N ALA A 24 -18.24 20.80 3.59
CA ALA A 24 -17.26 20.82 2.51
C ALA A 24 -15.81 20.86 3.03
N ALA A 25 -15.54 21.63 4.09
CA ALA A 25 -14.23 21.67 4.73
C ALA A 25 -13.87 20.32 5.36
N PHE A 26 -14.81 19.67 6.05
CA PHE A 26 -14.60 18.34 6.64
C PHE A 26 -14.37 17.27 5.58
N GLN A 27 -15.16 17.27 4.50
CA GLN A 27 -14.95 16.38 3.36
C GLN A 27 -13.61 16.64 2.65
N GLY A 28 -13.22 17.91 2.50
CA GLY A 28 -11.93 18.31 1.96
C GLY A 28 -10.75 17.86 2.82
N MET A 29 -10.89 17.90 4.15
CA MET A 29 -9.90 17.39 5.09
C MET A 29 -9.82 15.87 5.06
N ALA A 30 -10.96 15.17 5.06
CA ALA A 30 -11.01 13.72 5.00
C ALA A 30 -10.44 13.16 3.68
N THR A 31 -10.70 13.84 2.55
CA THR A 31 -10.12 13.47 1.25
C THR A 31 -8.62 13.74 1.18
N ARG A 32 -8.13 14.86 1.76
CA ARG A 32 -6.69 15.11 1.91
C ARG A 32 -6.01 14.06 2.80
N ALA A 33 -6.56 13.82 4.00
CA ALA A 33 -6.01 12.85 4.95
C ALA A 33 -5.97 11.42 4.38
N ARG A 34 -6.91 11.05 3.52
CA ARG A 34 -6.91 9.76 2.82
C ARG A 34 -5.78 9.66 1.77
N ASN A 35 -5.46 10.75 1.08
CA ASN A 35 -4.38 10.79 0.08
C ASN A 35 -3.00 11.03 0.71
N GLU A 36 -2.95 11.69 1.86
CA GLU A 36 -1.73 12.07 2.61
C GLU A 36 -1.38 11.08 3.73
N GLN A 37 -1.94 9.86 3.71
CA GLN A 37 -1.55 8.85 4.70
C GLN A 37 -0.02 8.67 4.65
N PRO A 38 0.67 8.67 5.81
CA PRO A 38 2.10 8.38 5.88
C PRO A 38 2.43 7.13 5.07
N VAL A 39 3.55 7.15 4.34
CA VAL A 39 4.00 6.02 3.50
C VAL A 39 4.02 4.70 4.29
N GLU A 40 4.42 4.76 5.56
CA GLU A 40 4.39 3.63 6.50
C GLU A 40 2.98 3.09 6.78
N ASP A 41 1.97 3.95 6.89
CA ASP A 41 0.59 3.53 7.10
C ASP A 41 0.03 2.84 5.86
N ARG A 42 0.40 3.31 4.66
CA ARG A 42 0.00 2.69 3.39
C ARG A 42 0.65 1.33 3.19
N LYS A 43 1.97 1.22 3.44
CA LYS A 43 2.71 -0.04 3.37
C LYS A 43 2.14 -1.08 4.35
N GLN A 44 1.85 -0.68 5.58
CA GLN A 44 1.19 -1.54 6.56
C GLN A 44 -0.19 -2.03 6.12
N GLY A 45 -0.96 -1.18 5.41
CA GLY A 45 -2.22 -1.55 4.78
C GLY A 45 -2.04 -2.69 3.79
N TYR A 46 -1.14 -2.53 2.80
CA TYR A 46 -0.83 -3.58 1.82
C TYR A 46 -0.31 -4.85 2.48
N PHE A 47 0.59 -4.74 3.46
CA PHE A 47 1.18 -5.89 4.13
C PHE A 47 0.13 -6.70 4.89
N ARG A 48 -0.86 -6.04 5.50
CA ARG A 48 -1.95 -6.71 6.22
C ARG A 48 -2.79 -7.59 5.30
N GLU A 49 -3.09 -7.11 4.10
CA GLU A 49 -3.85 -7.85 3.09
C GLU A 49 -2.98 -8.96 2.46
N PHE A 50 -1.73 -8.66 2.12
CA PHE A 50 -0.77 -9.65 1.63
C PHE A 50 -0.58 -10.82 2.61
N ARG A 51 -0.46 -10.54 3.91
CA ARG A 51 -0.30 -11.57 4.95
C ARG A 51 -1.52 -12.50 5.04
N ARG A 52 -2.72 -12.01 4.70
CA ARG A 52 -3.96 -12.79 4.70
C ARG A 52 -4.15 -13.61 3.42
N ALA A 53 -3.45 -13.25 2.34
CA ALA A 53 -3.52 -13.98 1.09
C ALA A 53 -3.00 -15.42 1.26
N PRO A 54 -3.63 -16.42 0.61
CA PRO A 54 -3.23 -17.83 0.67
C PRO A 54 -2.00 -18.09 -0.20
N ILE A 55 -0.92 -17.35 0.02
CA ILE A 55 0.35 -17.49 -0.66
C ILE A 55 1.20 -18.51 0.10
N PRO A 56 1.70 -19.59 -0.57
CA PRO A 56 2.57 -20.57 0.06
C PRO A 56 3.88 -19.95 0.55
N SER A 57 4.40 -20.47 1.66
CA SER A 57 5.78 -20.19 2.09
C SER A 57 6.76 -20.95 1.19
N PHE A 58 7.96 -20.41 1.01
CA PHE A 58 9.01 -21.04 0.19
C PHE A 58 10.22 -21.41 1.03
N ASN A 59 10.60 -22.68 1.03
CA ASN A 59 11.73 -23.20 1.79
C ASN A 59 12.88 -23.77 0.92
N SER A 60 12.73 -23.72 -0.40
CA SER A 60 13.64 -24.25 -1.43
C SER A 60 13.83 -25.78 -1.43
N GLU A 61 12.95 -26.56 -0.82
CA GLU A 61 13.08 -28.03 -0.76
C GLU A 61 12.58 -28.73 -2.03
N GLY A 62 11.62 -28.14 -2.74
CA GLY A 62 11.00 -28.68 -3.95
C GLY A 62 11.76 -28.38 -5.26
N GLY A 63 12.92 -27.70 -5.18
CA GLY A 63 13.78 -27.42 -6.32
C GLY A 63 13.27 -26.29 -7.25
N PRO A 64 13.83 -26.19 -8.47
CA PRO A 64 13.58 -25.04 -9.36
C PRO A 64 12.12 -24.84 -9.75
N GLN A 65 11.36 -25.92 -9.94
CA GLN A 65 9.94 -25.81 -10.31
C GLN A 65 9.07 -25.24 -9.19
N GLU A 66 9.37 -25.59 -7.93
CA GLU A 66 8.71 -24.96 -6.78
C GLU A 66 9.06 -23.48 -6.70
N ALA A 67 10.33 -23.14 -6.94
CA ALA A 67 10.82 -21.76 -6.91
C ALA A 67 10.11 -20.88 -7.96
N GLU A 68 10.00 -21.36 -9.21
CA GLU A 68 9.25 -20.69 -10.28
C GLU A 68 7.78 -20.50 -9.91
N PHE A 69 7.10 -21.58 -9.48
CA PHE A 69 5.69 -21.52 -9.11
C PHE A 69 5.43 -20.56 -7.95
N TRP A 70 6.33 -20.53 -6.98
CA TRP A 70 6.25 -19.62 -5.85
C TRP A 70 6.43 -18.17 -6.28
N LEU A 71 7.41 -17.88 -7.13
CA LEU A 71 7.67 -16.54 -7.64
C LEU A 71 6.47 -16.01 -8.45
N ASP A 72 5.93 -16.82 -9.36
CA ASP A 72 4.71 -16.51 -10.12
C ASP A 72 3.52 -16.23 -9.19
N SER A 73 3.37 -17.03 -8.14
CA SER A 73 2.31 -16.85 -7.14
C SER A 73 2.45 -15.52 -6.39
N ILE A 74 3.67 -15.13 -6.03
CA ILE A 74 3.97 -13.85 -5.37
C ILE A 74 3.62 -12.68 -6.29
N VAL A 75 4.17 -12.67 -7.52
CA VAL A 75 3.94 -11.61 -8.51
C VAL A 75 2.46 -11.44 -8.79
N LYS A 76 1.73 -12.54 -9.01
CA LYS A 76 0.29 -12.52 -9.26
C LYS A 76 -0.48 -11.82 -8.14
N HIS A 77 -0.19 -12.15 -6.87
CA HIS A 77 -0.91 -11.56 -5.75
C HIS A 77 -0.57 -10.08 -5.57
N LEU A 78 0.72 -9.72 -5.58
CA LEU A 78 1.17 -8.34 -5.42
C LEU A 78 0.56 -7.43 -6.49
N ASN A 79 0.58 -7.89 -7.74
CA ASN A 79 0.02 -7.16 -8.87
C ASN A 79 -1.52 -7.03 -8.76
N THR A 80 -2.22 -8.11 -8.41
CA THR A 80 -3.68 -8.10 -8.22
C THR A 80 -4.11 -7.14 -7.09
N MET A 81 -3.31 -7.03 -6.03
CA MET A 81 -3.58 -6.11 -4.92
C MET A 81 -3.18 -4.65 -5.21
N GLY A 82 -2.53 -4.38 -6.34
CA GLY A 82 -2.02 -3.06 -6.68
C GLY A 82 -0.95 -2.57 -5.70
N VAL A 83 -0.12 -3.48 -5.20
CA VAL A 83 1.02 -3.14 -4.33
C VAL A 83 2.08 -2.47 -5.20
N PRO A 84 2.61 -1.30 -4.80
CA PRO A 84 3.75 -0.69 -5.48
C PRO A 84 5.02 -1.58 -5.44
N ASP A 85 5.76 -1.64 -6.55
CA ASP A 85 6.95 -2.48 -6.74
C ASP A 85 8.03 -2.27 -5.66
N GLU A 86 8.11 -1.06 -5.09
CA GLU A 86 9.00 -0.71 -3.97
C GLU A 86 8.80 -1.58 -2.72
N TYR A 87 7.64 -2.24 -2.56
CA TYR A 87 7.37 -3.14 -1.43
C TYR A 87 7.49 -4.63 -1.78
N TRP A 88 7.63 -4.98 -3.06
CA TRP A 88 7.50 -6.37 -3.51
C TRP A 88 8.58 -7.28 -2.92
N VAL A 89 9.84 -6.83 -2.94
CA VAL A 89 10.97 -7.59 -2.40
C VAL A 89 10.79 -7.88 -0.92
N GLU A 90 10.39 -6.87 -0.14
CA GLU A 90 10.19 -7.03 1.30
C GLU A 90 9.04 -8.02 1.61
N PHE A 91 7.97 -7.97 0.83
CA PHE A 91 6.82 -8.86 1.01
C PHE A 91 7.14 -10.29 0.56
N ALA A 92 7.89 -10.46 -0.53
CA ALA A 92 8.33 -11.77 -0.99
C ALA A 92 9.26 -12.45 0.03
N VAL A 93 10.24 -11.71 0.55
CA VAL A 93 11.16 -12.18 1.59
C VAL A 93 10.42 -12.61 2.85
N TYR A 94 9.32 -11.94 3.21
CA TYR A 94 8.49 -12.35 4.35
C TYR A 94 7.91 -13.76 4.19
N LYS A 95 7.69 -14.22 2.95
CA LYS A 95 7.19 -15.58 2.63
C LYS A 95 8.32 -16.61 2.47
N MET A 96 9.59 -16.20 2.58
CA MET A 96 10.72 -17.14 2.57
C MET A 96 10.94 -17.73 3.97
N GLU A 97 11.11 -19.03 4.01
CA GLU A 97 11.37 -19.82 5.21
C GLU A 97 12.60 -20.71 5.02
N GLY A 98 13.03 -21.41 6.07
CA GLY A 98 14.08 -22.42 6.00
C GLY A 98 15.38 -21.97 5.27
N LEU A 99 15.75 -22.74 4.25
CA LEU A 99 16.96 -22.51 3.45
C LEU A 99 16.86 -21.24 2.60
N ALA A 100 15.68 -20.94 2.03
CA ALA A 100 15.46 -19.72 1.26
C ALA A 100 15.68 -18.45 2.11
N ASN A 101 15.17 -18.41 3.34
CA ASN A 101 15.42 -17.28 4.26
C ASN A 101 16.90 -17.20 4.65
N THR A 102 17.58 -18.35 4.79
CA THR A 102 19.02 -18.38 5.06
C THR A 102 19.82 -17.81 3.91
N TRP A 103 19.48 -18.16 2.67
CA TRP A 103 20.05 -17.56 1.46
C TRP A 103 19.85 -16.04 1.43
N TRP A 104 18.64 -15.54 1.69
CA TRP A 104 18.39 -14.10 1.72
C TRP A 104 19.22 -13.35 2.77
N LYS A 105 19.44 -13.96 3.94
CA LYS A 105 20.36 -13.41 4.95
C LYS A 105 21.80 -13.33 4.44
N GLN A 106 22.24 -14.23 3.58
CA GLN A 106 23.57 -14.17 2.96
C GLN A 106 23.64 -13.07 1.90
N VAL A 107 22.62 -12.91 1.07
CA VAL A 107 22.51 -11.80 0.11
C VAL A 107 22.68 -10.46 0.82
N LYS A 108 21.92 -10.24 1.91
CA LYS A 108 22.02 -9.02 2.74
C LYS A 108 23.38 -8.78 3.40
N ARG A 109 24.23 -9.80 3.52
CA ARG A 109 25.60 -9.65 4.05
C ARG A 109 26.60 -9.30 2.95
N ARG A 110 26.30 -9.64 1.70
CA ARG A 110 27.19 -9.48 0.56
C ARG A 110 26.95 -8.17 -0.19
N MET A 111 25.73 -7.62 -0.11
CA MET A 111 25.35 -6.41 -0.82
C MET A 111 24.34 -5.57 -0.04
N GLU A 112 24.27 -4.28 -0.39
CA GLU A 112 23.23 -3.38 0.09
C GLU A 112 21.92 -3.68 -0.64
N VAL A 113 20.87 -4.00 0.13
CA VAL A 113 19.54 -4.33 -0.39
C VAL A 113 18.55 -3.17 -0.28
N ALA A 114 19.00 -2.01 0.22
CA ALA A 114 18.17 -0.82 0.29
C ALA A 114 17.89 -0.32 -1.13
N GLY A 115 16.62 -0.21 -1.49
CA GLY A 115 16.21 0.19 -2.85
C GLY A 115 16.41 -0.89 -3.92
N LEU A 116 16.63 -2.16 -3.51
CA LEU A 116 16.72 -3.27 -4.44
C LEU A 116 15.39 -3.43 -5.20
N THR A 117 15.44 -3.38 -6.53
CA THR A 117 14.24 -3.50 -7.36
C THR A 117 13.77 -4.95 -7.44
N TRP A 118 12.52 -5.15 -7.84
CA TRP A 118 12.00 -6.50 -8.08
C TRP A 118 12.81 -7.26 -9.13
N GLU A 119 13.16 -6.61 -10.24
CA GLU A 119 13.98 -7.20 -11.32
C GLU A 119 15.36 -7.67 -10.79
N GLN A 120 15.99 -6.88 -9.92
CA GLN A 120 17.26 -7.26 -9.28
C GLN A 120 17.08 -8.45 -8.34
N PHE A 121 15.98 -8.50 -7.59
CA PHE A 121 15.65 -9.65 -6.77
C PHE A 121 15.46 -10.91 -7.60
N GLU A 122 14.74 -10.85 -8.72
CA GLU A 122 14.53 -12.01 -9.61
C GLU A 122 15.85 -12.51 -10.22
N MET A 123 16.75 -11.60 -10.61
CA MET A 123 18.08 -11.99 -11.08
C MET A 123 18.84 -12.77 -10.00
N LEU A 124 18.90 -12.24 -8.76
CA LEU A 124 19.57 -12.90 -7.64
C LEU A 124 18.92 -14.24 -7.28
N PHE A 125 17.60 -14.32 -7.36
CA PHE A 125 16.84 -15.51 -7.01
C PHE A 125 17.09 -16.67 -7.99
N ASN A 126 17.40 -16.36 -9.25
CA ASN A 126 17.62 -17.32 -10.32
C ASN A 126 19.11 -17.61 -10.62
N GLU A 127 20.05 -16.99 -9.88
CA GLU A 127 21.50 -17.29 -9.94
C GLU A 127 21.86 -18.62 -9.28
#